data_AF-A0A931QDV8-F1
#
_entry.id   AF-A0A931QDV8-F1
#
_cell.length_a   1.000
_cell.length_b   1.000
_cell.length_c   1.000
_cell.angle_alpha   90.00
_cell.angle_beta   90.00
_cell.angle_gamma   90.00
#
_symmetry.space_group_name_H-M   'P 1'
#
loop_
_entity.id
_entity.type
_entity.pdbx_description
1 polymer ?
#
loop_
_entity_poly.entity_id
_entity_poly.type
_entity_poly.pdbx_seq_one_letter_code
_entity_poly.pdbx_strand_id
1 'polypeptide(L)'
;VVLAGWMRILSCSILLSFPRRVVNLHPALPKTFPGVHAIERAYDAFQRGEIKHTGVMVHLVPDEGVDNGPVLATQIVPIFADDTLESLEARVHGAEHGLLVKTLQEIVTKNNRLP
;
A
#
# COMPACT_ATOMS: atom_id res chain seq x y z
N VAL A 1 -3.40 -0.35 15.01
CA VAL A 1 -3.14 -1.67 14.39
C VAL A 1 -2.49 -1.43 13.05
N VAL A 2 -1.43 -2.14 12.72
CA VAL A 2 -0.71 -2.01 11.45
C VAL A 2 -0.72 -3.35 10.74
N LEU A 3 -1.18 -3.36 9.49
CA LEU A 3 -1.19 -4.51 8.60
C LEU A 3 -0.04 -4.33 7.60
N ALA A 4 1.01 -5.15 7.75
CA ALA A 4 2.19 -5.16 6.89
C ALA A 4 2.38 -6.59 6.38
N GLY A 5 1.98 -6.85 5.14
CA GLY A 5 1.97 -8.20 4.58
C GLY A 5 0.85 -9.11 5.13
N TRP A 6 -0.25 -8.53 5.63
CA TRP A 6 -1.38 -9.30 6.15
C TRP A 6 -2.29 -9.78 5.01
N MET A 7 -2.34 -11.10 4.80
CA MET A 7 -3.00 -11.72 3.63
C MET A 7 -4.45 -12.18 3.90
N ARG A 8 -5.17 -11.52 4.81
CA ARG A 8 -6.57 -11.88 5.14
C ARG A 8 -7.43 -10.63 5.31
N ILE A 9 -8.72 -10.75 5.03
CA ILE A 9 -9.68 -9.67 5.31
C ILE A 9 -9.93 -9.63 6.82
N LEU A 10 -9.86 -8.44 7.43
CA LEU A 10 -10.31 -8.23 8.80
C LEU A 10 -11.81 -8.03 8.82
N SER A 11 -12.52 -8.78 9.65
CA SER A 11 -13.96 -8.60 9.81
C SER A 11 -14.29 -7.25 10.43
N CYS A 12 -15.46 -6.71 10.09
CA CYS A 12 -16.00 -5.48 10.69
C CYS A 12 -16.04 -5.55 12.23
N SER A 13 -16.24 -6.72 12.83
CA SER A 13 -16.19 -6.90 14.28
C SER A 13 -14.83 -6.52 14.90
N ILE A 14 -13.73 -6.83 14.23
CA ILE A 14 -12.38 -6.42 14.67
C ILE A 14 -12.17 -4.94 14.39
N LEU A 15 -12.54 -4.47 13.19
CA LEU A 15 -12.35 -3.08 12.78
C LEU A 15 -13.10 -2.10 13.70
N LEU A 16 -14.30 -2.45 14.16
CA LEU A 16 -15.09 -1.68 15.11
C LEU A 16 -14.44 -1.56 16.51
N SER A 17 -13.55 -2.49 16.87
CA SER A 17 -12.75 -2.39 18.10
C SER A 17 -11.61 -1.36 17.98
N PHE A 18 -11.24 -0.99 16.75
CA PHE A 18 -10.16 -0.05 16.44
C PHE A 18 -10.61 1.04 15.45
N PRO A 19 -11.67 1.82 15.76
CA PRO A 19 -12.26 2.74 14.81
C PRO A 19 -11.22 3.78 14.39
N ARG A 20 -11.02 3.90 13.06
CA ARG A 20 -10.06 4.81 12.42
C ARG A 20 -8.62 4.65 12.96
N ARG A 21 -8.23 3.43 13.35
CA ARG A 21 -6.91 3.12 13.93
C ARG A 21 -6.27 1.86 13.35
N VAL A 22 -6.78 1.39 12.21
CA VAL A 22 -6.20 0.29 11.44
C VAL A 22 -5.61 0.87 10.16
N VAL A 23 -4.31 0.64 9.97
CA VAL A 23 -3.54 1.11 8.83
C VAL A 23 -3.04 -0.10 8.06
N ASN A 24 -3.13 -0.06 6.73
CA ASN A 24 -2.59 -1.07 5.83
C ASN A 24 -1.57 -0.47 4.87
N LEU A 25 -0.56 -1.27 4.55
CA LEU A 25 0.42 -1.01 3.51
C LEU A 25 0.05 -1.86 2.29
N HIS A 26 0.03 -1.23 1.11
CA HIS A 26 -0.30 -1.91 -0.15
C HIS A 26 0.70 -1.55 -1.26
N PRO A 27 1.24 -2.52 -2.01
CA PRO A 27 2.21 -2.29 -3.08
C PRO A 27 1.57 -1.86 -4.41
N ALA A 28 0.69 -0.86 -4.35
CA ALA A 28 0.18 -0.16 -5.53
C ALA A 28 -0.18 1.29 -5.22
N LEU A 29 -0.35 2.09 -6.27
CA LEU A 29 -1.01 3.39 -6.14
C LEU A 29 -2.52 3.21 -5.93
N PRO A 30 -3.20 4.23 -5.36
CA PRO A 30 -4.64 4.16 -5.16
C PRO A 30 -5.40 3.86 -6.46
N LYS A 31 -6.34 2.92 -6.40
CA LYS A 31 -7.23 2.52 -7.51
C LYS A 31 -6.57 1.82 -8.71
N THR A 32 -5.29 1.42 -8.65
CA THR A 32 -4.63 0.77 -9.80
C THR A 32 -4.63 -0.75 -9.72
N PHE A 33 -4.11 -1.35 -8.64
CA PHE A 33 -3.94 -2.80 -8.50
C PHE A 33 -4.39 -3.30 -7.12
N PRO A 34 -5.69 -3.24 -6.78
CA PRO A 34 -6.18 -3.68 -5.46
C PRO A 34 -6.17 -5.21 -5.34
N GLY A 35 -5.91 -5.71 -4.13
CA GLY A 35 -5.83 -7.13 -3.81
C GLY A 35 -4.46 -7.75 -4.08
N VAL A 36 -4.42 -9.08 -4.01
CA VAL A 36 -3.18 -9.86 -4.11
C VAL A 36 -2.49 -9.71 -5.47
N HIS A 37 -1.20 -10.06 -5.52
CA HIS A 37 -0.37 -10.04 -6.72
C HIS A 37 -0.33 -8.65 -7.41
N ALA A 38 -0.28 -7.58 -6.63
CA ALA A 38 -0.30 -6.22 -7.16
C ALA A 38 0.99 -5.88 -7.92
N ILE A 39 2.14 -6.38 -7.47
CA ILE A 39 3.45 -6.13 -8.09
C ILE A 39 3.53 -6.83 -9.44
N GLU A 40 3.14 -8.10 -9.50
CA GLU A 40 3.12 -8.91 -10.72
C GLU A 40 2.18 -8.29 -11.76
N ARG A 41 0.97 -7.88 -11.36
CA ARG A 41 0.03 -7.21 -12.28
C ARG A 41 0.55 -5.85 -12.77
N ALA A 42 1.25 -5.10 -11.92
CA ALA A 42 1.90 -3.86 -12.33
C ALA A 42 3.03 -4.12 -13.34
N TYR A 43 3.84 -5.15 -13.10
CA TYR A 43 4.89 -5.57 -14.03
C TYR A 43 4.30 -6.01 -15.38
N ASP A 44 3.24 -6.82 -15.37
CA ASP A 44 2.57 -7.24 -16.60
C ASP A 44 2.00 -6.05 -17.39
N ALA A 45 1.40 -5.07 -16.70
CA ALA A 45 0.92 -3.83 -17.32
C ALA A 45 2.06 -3.01 -17.93
N PHE A 46 3.21 -2.96 -17.26
CA PHE A 46 4.42 -2.34 -17.80
C PHE A 46 4.93 -3.06 -19.05
N GLN A 47 4.97 -4.40 -19.04
CA GLN A 47 5.38 -5.21 -20.20
C GLN A 47 4.45 -5.00 -21.40
N ARG A 48 3.17 -4.71 -21.17
CA ARG A 48 2.21 -4.31 -22.22
C ARG A 48 2.32 -2.83 -22.64
N GLY A 49 3.19 -2.05 -22.01
CA GLY A 49 3.39 -0.63 -22.29
C GLY A 49 2.29 0.30 -21.74
N GLU A 50 1.46 -0.19 -20.83
CA GLU A 50 0.30 0.54 -20.29
C GLU A 50 0.71 1.55 -19.22
N ILE A 51 1.76 1.24 -18.45
CA ILE A 51 2.27 2.09 -17.37
C ILE A 51 3.79 2.22 -17.48
N LYS A 52 4.35 3.22 -16.78
CA LYS A 52 5.80 3.42 -16.63
C LYS A 52 6.26 3.45 -15.17
N HIS A 53 5.31 3.37 -14.25
CA HIS A 53 5.54 3.41 -12.83
C HIS A 53 4.39 2.70 -12.13
N THR A 54 4.70 2.13 -10.97
CA THR A 54 3.74 1.71 -9.96
C THR A 54 3.91 2.62 -8.73
N GLY A 55 3.53 2.14 -7.57
CA GLY A 55 3.84 2.80 -6.32
C GLY A 55 3.45 1.95 -5.13
N VAL A 56 3.51 2.57 -3.97
CA VAL A 56 3.09 2.02 -2.69
C VAL A 56 2.15 3.02 -2.03
N MET A 57 1.18 2.53 -1.28
CA MET A 57 0.30 3.37 -0.48
C MET A 57 0.18 2.86 0.95
N VAL A 58 0.06 3.80 1.89
CA VAL A 58 -0.36 3.56 3.26
C VAL A 58 -1.74 4.18 3.41
N HIS A 59 -2.72 3.39 3.85
CA HIS A 59 -4.11 3.82 3.94
C HIS A 59 -4.81 3.29 5.19
N LEU A 60 -5.93 3.90 5.56
CA LEU A 60 -6.81 3.39 6.61
C LEU A 60 -7.63 2.20 6.11
N VAL A 61 -8.00 1.31 7.03
CA VAL A 61 -8.94 0.20 6.78
C VAL A 61 -10.24 0.50 7.56
N PRO A 62 -11.24 1.17 6.93
CA PRO A 62 -12.47 1.55 7.62
C PRO A 62 -13.49 0.40 7.68
N ASP A 63 -13.45 -0.52 6.72
CA ASP A 63 -14.38 -1.62 6.52
C ASP A 63 -13.68 -2.85 5.89
N GLU A 64 -14.45 -3.87 5.54
CA GLU A 64 -13.97 -5.11 4.90
C GLU A 64 -13.56 -4.94 3.42
N GLY A 65 -13.71 -3.74 2.86
CA GLY A 65 -13.27 -3.41 1.53
C GLY A 65 -11.75 -3.51 1.38
N VAL A 66 -11.32 -3.96 0.21
CA VAL A 66 -9.91 -4.17 -0.10
C VAL A 66 -9.34 -2.92 -0.75
N ASP A 67 -8.28 -2.35 -0.14
CA ASP A 67 -7.48 -1.25 -0.69
C ASP A 67 -8.28 0.00 -1.11
N ASN A 68 -9.38 0.29 -0.41
CA ASN A 68 -10.33 1.36 -0.77
C ASN A 68 -10.45 2.49 0.27
N GLY A 69 -9.76 2.37 1.41
CA GLY A 69 -9.89 3.33 2.50
C GLY A 69 -9.12 4.63 2.28
N PRO A 70 -9.31 5.63 3.16
CA PRO A 70 -8.61 6.92 3.06
C PRO A 70 -7.09 6.78 3.00
N VAL A 71 -6.49 7.36 1.97
CA VAL A 71 -5.04 7.33 1.75
C VAL A 71 -4.35 8.29 2.71
N LEU A 72 -3.33 7.78 3.42
CA LEU A 72 -2.52 8.55 4.36
C LEU A 72 -1.23 9.04 3.70
N ALA A 73 -0.59 8.18 2.90
CA ALA A 73 0.61 8.52 2.16
C ALA A 73 0.78 7.62 0.93
N THR A 74 1.52 8.11 -0.06
CA THR A 74 1.90 7.34 -1.25
C THR A 74 3.35 7.63 -1.62
N GLN A 75 3.95 6.70 -2.35
CA GLN A 75 5.23 6.90 -3.00
C GLN A 75 5.20 6.23 -4.37
N ILE A 76 5.60 6.97 -5.41
CA ILE A 76 5.74 6.43 -6.76
C ILE A 76 7.01 5.58 -6.82
N VAL A 77 6.90 4.43 -7.50
CA VAL A 77 8.02 3.53 -7.78
C VAL A 77 8.17 3.40 -9.29
N PRO A 78 9.28 3.88 -9.89
CA PRO A 78 9.50 3.74 -11.32
C PRO A 78 9.72 2.28 -11.71
N ILE A 79 9.31 1.93 -12.93
CA ILE A 79 9.63 0.65 -13.57
C ILE A 79 10.54 0.96 -14.76
N PHE A 80 11.73 0.37 -14.78
CA PHE A 80 12.75 0.58 -15.80
C PHE A 80 12.65 -0.49 -16.91
N ALA A 81 13.17 -0.17 -18.09
CA ALA A 81 13.10 -1.05 -19.26
C ALA A 81 13.84 -2.39 -19.07
N ASP A 82 14.86 -2.39 -18.22
CA ASP A 82 15.70 -3.53 -17.88
C ASP A 82 15.28 -4.21 -16.57
N ASP A 83 14.16 -3.81 -15.96
CA ASP A 83 13.66 -4.48 -14.77
C ASP A 83 13.21 -5.92 -15.06
N THR A 84 13.56 -6.81 -14.13
CA THR A 84 12.86 -8.08 -13.95
C THR A 84 11.74 -7.89 -12.91
N LEU A 85 10.88 -8.91 -12.76
CA LEU A 85 9.87 -8.88 -11.70
C LEU A 85 10.54 -8.76 -10.32
N GLU A 86 11.63 -9.51 -10.10
CA GLU A 86 12.37 -9.52 -8.83
C GLU A 86 13.03 -8.16 -8.54
N SER A 87 13.58 -7.48 -9.55
CA SER A 87 14.19 -6.15 -9.34
C SER A 87 13.13 -5.08 -9.04
N LEU A 88 11.95 -5.17 -9.67
CA LEU A 88 10.82 -4.30 -9.35
C LEU A 88 10.29 -4.58 -7.94
N GLU A 89 10.09 -5.85 -7.57
CA GLU A 89 9.61 -6.27 -6.26
C GLU A 89 10.54 -5.77 -5.14
N ALA A 90 11.85 -5.94 -5.29
CA ALA A 90 12.84 -5.42 -4.35
C ALA A 90 12.74 -3.89 -4.18
N ARG A 91 12.52 -3.16 -5.28
CA ARG A 91 12.36 -1.69 -5.24
C ARG A 91 11.06 -1.28 -4.56
N VAL A 92 9.96 -1.98 -4.83
CA VAL A 92 8.67 -1.74 -4.21
C VAL A 92 8.77 -1.96 -2.70
N HIS A 93 9.30 -3.09 -2.24
CA HIS A 93 9.50 -3.36 -0.81
C HIS A 93 10.42 -2.34 -0.14
N GLY A 94 11.47 -1.87 -0.83
CA GLY A 94 12.29 -0.76 -0.35
C GLY A 94 11.49 0.52 -0.09
N ALA A 95 10.59 0.87 -1.01
CA ALA A 95 9.68 2.02 -0.86
C ALA A 95 8.65 1.81 0.26
N GLU A 96 8.10 0.60 0.37
CA GLU A 96 7.14 0.24 1.42
C GLU A 96 7.69 0.47 2.83
N HIS A 97 8.89 -0.04 3.11
CA HIS A 97 9.52 0.11 4.42
C HIS A 97 9.70 1.58 4.80
N GLY A 98 10.21 2.40 3.89
CA GLY A 98 10.41 3.83 4.12
C GLY A 98 9.10 4.58 4.31
N LEU A 99 8.12 4.34 3.44
CA LEU A 99 6.82 5.01 3.50
C LEU A 99 6.06 4.66 4.78
N LEU A 100 6.01 3.38 5.16
CA LEU A 100 5.27 2.92 6.33
C LEU A 100 5.84 3.53 7.61
N VAL A 101 7.16 3.44 7.83
CA VAL A 101 7.81 3.96 9.04
C VAL A 101 7.62 5.47 9.16
N LYS A 102 7.83 6.21 8.07
CA LYS A 102 7.63 7.67 8.05
C LYS A 102 6.19 8.04 8.37
N THR A 103 5.22 7.37 7.75
CA THR A 103 3.78 7.64 7.96
C THR A 103 3.38 7.38 9.41
N LEU A 104 3.81 6.26 9.99
CA LEU A 104 3.52 5.93 11.39
C LEU A 104 4.19 6.91 12.37
N GLN A 105 5.43 7.32 12.09
CA GLN A 105 6.11 8.34 12.88
C GLN A 105 5.32 9.65 12.89
N GLU A 106 4.84 10.11 11.72
CA GLU A 106 4.03 11.32 11.62
C GLU A 106 2.70 11.21 12.39
N ILE A 107 2.02 10.06 12.33
CA ILE A 107 0.77 9.79 13.07
C ILE A 107 0.99 9.79 14.58
N VAL A 108 2.10 9.24 15.07
CA VAL A 108 2.36 9.10 16.51
C VAL A 108 2.95 10.37 17.12
N THR A 109 3.77 11.13 16.37
CA THR A 109 4.50 12.30 16.92
C THR A 109 3.78 13.63 16.74
N LYS A 110 3.06 13.81 15.63
CA LYS A 110 2.14 14.94 15.51
C LYS A 110 0.84 14.49 16.15
N ASN A 111 0.17 15.34 16.92
CA ASN A 111 -1.24 15.14 17.31
C ASN A 111 -2.20 15.14 16.08
N ASN A 112 -1.72 14.75 14.90
CA ASN A 112 -2.49 14.48 13.70
C ASN A 112 -3.41 13.29 14.02
N ARG A 113 -4.62 13.62 14.41
CA ARG A 113 -5.72 12.66 14.42
C ARG A 113 -5.84 12.14 13.00
N LEU A 114 -5.79 10.82 12.86
CA LEU A 114 -6.23 10.15 11.63
C LEU A 114 -7.59 10.75 11.22
N PRO A 115 -7.80 11.03 9.92
CA PRO A 115 -9.01 11.68 9.43
C PRO A 115 -10.29 10.96 9.90
#